data_AF-A0A0W0UTW0-F1
#
_entry.id   AF-A0A0W0UTW0-F1
#
_cell.length_a   1.000
_cell.length_b   1.000
_cell.length_c   1.000
_cell.angle_alpha   90.00
_cell.angle_beta   90.00
_cell.angle_gamma   90.00
#
_symmetry.space_group_name_H-M   'P 1'
#
loop_
_entity.id
_entity.type
_entity.pdbx_description
1 polymer ?
#
loop_
_entity_poly.entity_id
_entity_poly.type
_entity_poly.pdbx_seq_one_letter_code
_entity_poly.pdbx_strand_id
1 'polypeptide(L)'
;MPATKKLIRERSLKKKSKNDSQEDITSSLFINFAETLFNDEQMQEFLSPKRRPDGRYVTSEANLDKYIDLRIFRETQIKRFLRWLTTTPPLLNKLFTWIFVSQLGMKLAYFDQQENKDPKKIYKEDGQHTISGEVDDGFTIHNLGHATQLIQTSGMNILTDPVFGNLAPIVYPAMTKSLARDVTANELPRIDVILISHNHRDHVDVDSLKKLLKDQPTLLVPVGDDVFFRSLGFTNVHSFEWHEQTTLTSDKGKKVTFCSVPADHRSGRHGHDAHQSLVTGWAVSPKDRQEILLFAGDTARINNVRMKGLALDLYQLYQHKKNLKPEELPRIINMEPGGPNYTRKDMLPTHQSAVDSIISSFRLAFALAEISVHDEDAEKKVSALEWLLTTATIFMHQNKFELGPDRFNENYFIFKRLCSYLQMTDQQLALHKQKQENKSASWSLFHRRKDFIIDGVKELKEMAKKLWPEETEQNQCLKIIDFIEARTHFPLIREKLTSEDSYSCPLGEKSSIAPNTWDEEKGKYKGQKMK
;
A
#
# COMPACT_ATOMS: atom_id res chain seq x y z
N MET A 1 -16.04 21.16 27.81
CA MET A 1 -15.56 20.42 26.61
C MET A 1 -15.29 18.98 27.03
N PRO A 2 -15.74 17.97 26.26
CA PRO A 2 -15.35 16.57 26.47
C PRO A 2 -13.83 16.44 26.55
N ALA A 3 -13.32 15.53 27.39
CA ALA A 3 -11.88 15.33 27.62
C ALA A 3 -11.09 15.08 26.32
N THR A 4 -11.73 14.45 25.34
CA THR A 4 -11.23 14.21 23.98
C THR A 4 -10.88 15.50 23.26
N LYS A 5 -11.80 16.48 23.24
CA LYS A 5 -11.64 17.79 22.56
C LYS A 5 -10.48 18.60 23.13
N LYS A 6 -10.21 18.45 24.43
CA LYS A 6 -9.08 19.10 25.11
C LYS A 6 -7.73 18.48 24.72
N LEU A 7 -7.63 17.15 24.68
CA LEU A 7 -6.43 16.41 24.27
C LEU A 7 -6.02 16.68 22.81
N ILE A 8 -7.00 16.78 21.90
CA ILE A 8 -6.78 17.07 20.47
C ILE A 8 -6.16 18.46 20.28
N ARG A 9 -6.76 19.48 20.91
CA ARG A 9 -6.24 20.85 20.86
C ARG A 9 -4.88 20.94 21.55
N GLU A 10 -4.66 20.23 22.65
CA GLU A 10 -3.36 20.21 23.34
C GLU A 10 -2.24 19.52 22.52
N ARG A 11 -2.55 18.53 21.67
CA ARG A 11 -1.58 17.92 20.75
C ARG A 11 -1.15 18.88 19.65
N SER A 12 -2.10 19.53 18.96
CA SER A 12 -1.83 20.57 17.94
C SER A 12 -1.08 21.78 18.54
N LEU A 13 -1.42 22.20 19.77
CA LEU A 13 -0.77 23.33 20.44
C LEU A 13 0.66 23.03 20.93
N LYS A 14 1.02 21.77 21.24
CA LYS A 14 2.39 21.43 21.66
C LYS A 14 3.43 21.64 20.55
N LYS A 15 3.06 21.49 19.26
CA LYS A 15 3.95 21.71 18.12
C LYS A 15 4.20 23.18 17.78
N LYS A 16 3.23 24.07 18.00
CA LYS A 16 3.39 25.53 17.81
C LYS A 16 4.54 26.16 18.61
N SER A 17 5.09 25.49 19.62
CA SER A 17 6.15 26.02 20.49
C SER A 17 7.59 25.75 20.03
N LYS A 18 7.82 25.02 18.92
CA LYS A 18 9.17 24.75 18.40
C LYS A 18 9.35 25.34 17.00
N ASN A 19 9.75 26.61 16.96
CA ASN A 19 10.70 27.27 16.03
C ASN A 19 10.95 26.75 14.59
N ASP A 20 10.00 26.09 13.91
CA ASP A 20 10.13 25.73 12.49
C ASP A 20 9.28 26.65 11.61
N SER A 21 9.91 27.22 10.59
CA SER A 21 9.32 28.07 9.54
C SER A 21 8.38 27.34 8.58
N GLN A 22 7.79 26.22 9.02
CA GLN A 22 6.87 25.39 8.25
C GLN A 22 5.43 25.76 8.63
N GLU A 23 4.59 26.06 7.63
CA GLU A 23 3.15 26.26 7.85
C GLU A 23 2.54 24.94 8.38
N ASP A 24 2.22 24.91 9.67
CA ASP A 24 1.40 23.86 10.28
C ASP A 24 -0.07 24.12 9.91
N ILE A 25 -0.58 23.31 8.99
CA ILE A 25 -1.92 23.44 8.41
C ILE A 25 -2.94 22.53 9.14
N THR A 26 -2.60 21.98 10.32
CA THR A 26 -3.63 21.40 11.23
C THR A 26 -4.47 22.54 11.84
N SER A 27 -5.18 23.24 10.97
CA SER A 27 -5.97 24.41 11.30
C SER A 27 -7.11 24.00 12.23
N SER A 28 -7.56 24.94 13.05
CA SER A 28 -8.79 24.76 13.83
C SER A 28 -9.99 24.37 12.96
N LEU A 29 -9.97 24.72 11.67
CA LEU A 29 -10.98 24.35 10.69
C LEU A 29 -11.02 22.83 10.45
N PHE A 30 -9.87 22.17 10.32
CA PHE A 30 -9.79 20.71 10.18
C PHE A 30 -10.44 19.97 11.34
N ILE A 31 -10.06 20.35 12.58
CA ILE A 31 -10.59 19.72 13.78
C ILE A 31 -12.08 20.00 13.94
N ASN A 32 -12.52 21.22 13.64
CA ASN A 32 -13.95 21.55 13.65
C ASN A 32 -14.72 20.69 12.64
N PHE A 33 -14.17 20.49 11.44
CA PHE A 33 -14.80 19.69 10.40
C PHE A 33 -14.78 18.19 10.73
N ALA A 34 -13.72 17.69 11.35
CA ALA A 34 -13.71 16.33 11.89
C ALA A 34 -14.76 16.15 13.01
N GLU A 35 -14.94 17.13 13.89
CA GLU A 35 -15.94 17.08 14.97
C GLU A 35 -17.39 17.03 14.48
N THR A 36 -17.68 17.48 13.25
CA THR A 36 -19.02 17.32 12.65
C THR A 36 -19.21 15.96 11.98
N LEU A 37 -18.13 15.35 11.50
CA LEU A 37 -18.13 14.07 10.77
C LEU A 37 -18.13 12.84 11.69
N PHE A 38 -17.56 12.97 12.89
CA PHE A 38 -17.29 11.84 13.76
C PHE A 38 -17.91 12.04 15.15
N ASN A 39 -18.53 10.98 15.67
CA ASN A 39 -18.92 10.94 17.09
C ASN A 39 -17.68 10.78 18.00
N ASP A 40 -17.86 10.88 19.32
CA ASP A 40 -16.73 10.83 20.28
C ASP A 40 -15.87 9.56 20.17
N GLU A 41 -16.48 8.39 19.91
CA GLU A 41 -15.75 7.12 19.76
C GLU A 41 -14.96 7.09 18.44
N GLN A 42 -15.58 7.53 17.35
CA GLN A 42 -14.94 7.63 16.04
C GLN A 42 -13.82 8.66 16.05
N MET A 43 -13.99 9.77 16.78
CA MET A 43 -12.94 10.78 16.94
C MET A 43 -11.69 10.21 17.62
N GLN A 44 -11.85 9.31 18.59
CA GLN A 44 -10.69 8.65 19.22
C GLN A 44 -9.92 7.80 18.22
N GLU A 45 -10.63 7.03 17.39
CA GLU A 45 -10.04 6.18 16.34
C GLU A 45 -9.43 6.98 15.18
N PHE A 46 -10.02 8.12 14.85
CA PHE A 46 -9.56 9.05 13.82
C PHE A 46 -8.23 9.71 14.23
N LEU A 47 -8.17 10.35 15.40
CA LEU A 47 -7.05 11.21 15.79
C LEU A 47 -5.81 10.46 16.27
N SER A 48 -5.97 9.21 16.70
CA SER A 48 -4.86 8.44 17.23
C SER A 48 -5.13 6.96 17.00
N PRO A 49 -4.13 6.19 16.53
CA PRO A 49 -4.19 4.76 16.73
C PRO A 49 -4.34 4.47 18.22
N LYS A 50 -5.14 3.45 18.56
CA LYS A 50 -5.31 2.98 19.93
C LYS A 50 -3.91 2.74 20.52
N ARG A 51 -3.59 3.37 21.66
CA ARG A 51 -2.33 3.09 22.37
C ARG A 51 -2.56 1.96 23.36
N ARG A 52 -1.59 1.06 23.46
CA ARG A 52 -1.56 0.07 24.54
C ARG A 52 -1.28 0.75 25.88
N PRO A 53 -1.63 0.12 27.02
CA PRO A 53 -1.30 0.64 28.35
C PRO A 53 0.21 0.90 28.57
N ASP A 54 1.07 0.25 27.79
CA ASP A 54 2.54 0.43 27.80
C ASP A 54 3.04 1.56 26.88
N GLY A 55 2.13 2.35 26.29
CA GLY A 55 2.45 3.51 25.47
C GLY A 55 2.72 3.23 24.00
N ARG A 56 2.73 1.96 23.58
CA ARG A 56 2.98 1.53 22.18
C ARG A 56 1.83 1.89 21.24
N TYR A 57 2.16 2.27 20.01
CA TYR A 57 1.22 2.64 18.95
C TYR A 57 0.60 1.39 18.32
N VAL A 58 -0.72 1.23 18.41
CA VAL A 58 -1.40 0.09 17.79
C VAL A 58 -2.43 0.57 16.77
N THR A 59 -2.15 0.22 15.53
CA THR A 59 -2.99 0.54 14.37
C THR A 59 -4.02 -0.55 14.06
N SER A 60 -4.01 -1.72 14.71
CA SER A 60 -5.05 -2.74 14.50
C SER A 60 -5.54 -3.30 15.82
N GLU A 61 -6.83 -3.63 15.91
CA GLU A 61 -7.35 -4.39 17.05
C GLU A 61 -6.64 -5.75 17.21
N ALA A 62 -6.20 -6.35 16.09
CA ALA A 62 -5.40 -7.57 16.06
C ALA A 62 -4.08 -7.47 16.84
N ASN A 63 -3.57 -6.25 17.01
CA ASN A 63 -2.26 -5.95 17.56
C ASN A 63 -2.34 -5.40 18.99
N LEU A 64 -3.53 -5.41 19.61
CA LEU A 64 -3.71 -5.00 21.00
C LEU A 64 -3.12 -6.00 22.00
N ASP A 65 -3.10 -7.30 21.67
CA ASP A 65 -2.52 -8.33 22.54
C ASP A 65 -0.99 -8.34 22.45
N LYS A 66 -0.35 -8.08 23.60
CA LYS A 66 1.11 -8.04 23.76
C LYS A 66 1.82 -9.37 23.52
N TYR A 67 1.14 -10.50 23.71
CA TYR A 67 1.76 -11.82 23.57
C TYR A 67 1.88 -12.25 22.11
N ILE A 68 1.06 -11.66 21.23
CA ILE A 68 1.08 -11.92 19.80
C ILE A 68 2.46 -11.53 19.21
N ASP A 69 3.05 -10.42 19.64
CA ASP A 69 4.28 -9.87 19.06
C ASP A 69 5.49 -10.81 19.21
N LEU A 70 5.78 -11.21 20.46
CA LEU A 70 6.92 -12.10 20.75
C LEU A 70 6.72 -13.47 20.13
N ARG A 71 5.48 -13.98 20.13
CA ARG A 71 5.13 -15.26 19.50
C ARG A 71 5.37 -15.21 17.99
N ILE A 72 4.85 -14.20 17.28
CA ILE A 72 5.09 -14.02 15.83
C ILE A 72 6.58 -13.97 15.54
N PHE A 73 7.34 -13.18 16.30
CA PHE A 73 8.77 -13.07 16.11
C PHE A 73 9.46 -14.43 16.25
N ARG A 74 9.23 -15.15 17.36
CA ARG A 74 9.80 -16.48 17.61
C ARG A 74 9.44 -17.49 16.52
N GLU A 75 8.17 -17.59 16.15
CA GLU A 75 7.72 -18.48 15.08
C GLU A 75 8.35 -18.12 13.73
N THR A 76 8.51 -16.83 13.43
CA THR A 76 9.13 -16.35 12.20
C THR A 76 10.62 -16.71 12.16
N GLN A 77 11.35 -16.58 13.27
CA GLN A 77 12.75 -17.00 13.35
C GLN A 77 12.91 -18.51 13.20
N ILE A 78 12.04 -19.32 13.83
CA ILE A 78 12.04 -20.77 13.66
C ILE A 78 11.82 -21.15 12.19
N LYS A 79 10.86 -20.51 11.51
CA LYS A 79 10.63 -20.74 10.08
C LYS A 79 11.81 -20.35 9.22
N ARG A 80 12.46 -19.22 9.50
CA ARG A 80 13.65 -18.76 8.78
C ARG A 80 14.78 -19.77 8.93
N PHE A 81 14.99 -20.29 10.13
CA PHE A 81 15.95 -21.35 10.40
C PHE A 81 15.59 -22.65 9.66
N LEU A 82 14.33 -23.09 9.71
CA LEU A 82 13.87 -24.26 8.97
C LEU A 82 14.01 -24.09 7.44
N ARG A 83 13.73 -22.89 6.90
CA ARG A 83 13.96 -22.57 5.49
C ARG A 83 15.45 -22.63 5.15
N TRP A 84 16.32 -22.08 5.99
CA TRP A 84 17.77 -22.17 5.79
C TRP A 84 18.25 -23.62 5.72
N LEU A 85 17.73 -24.50 6.60
CA LEU A 85 18.02 -25.93 6.56
C LEU A 85 17.55 -26.61 5.25
N THR A 86 16.43 -26.17 4.68
CA THR A 86 15.90 -26.74 3.43
C THR A 86 16.52 -26.12 2.17
N THR A 87 17.11 -24.94 2.23
CA THR A 87 17.64 -24.24 1.04
C THR A 87 19.15 -24.32 0.85
N THR A 88 19.95 -24.75 1.83
CA THR A 88 21.38 -24.39 1.82
C THR A 88 22.38 -25.55 2.07
N PRO A 89 21.96 -26.82 2.28
CA PRO A 89 22.67 -27.95 1.65
C PRO A 89 21.78 -29.07 1.03
N PRO A 90 22.14 -29.68 -0.13
CA PRO A 90 21.29 -30.65 -0.87
C PRO A 90 20.91 -31.93 -0.11
N LEU A 91 21.81 -32.44 0.74
CA LEU A 91 21.62 -33.68 1.50
C LEU A 91 20.65 -33.48 2.68
N LEU A 92 20.76 -32.34 3.37
CA LEU A 92 19.87 -31.94 4.44
C LEU A 92 18.46 -31.64 3.92
N ASN A 93 18.35 -31.00 2.75
CA ASN A 93 17.07 -30.75 2.09
C ASN A 93 16.31 -32.06 1.79
N LYS A 94 16.98 -33.06 1.20
CA LYS A 94 16.35 -34.37 0.91
C LYS A 94 15.89 -35.10 2.17
N LEU A 95 16.73 -35.11 3.21
CA LEU A 95 16.42 -35.76 4.48
C LEU A 95 15.27 -35.06 5.22
N PHE A 96 15.28 -33.73 5.32
CA PHE A 96 14.21 -32.96 5.97
C PHE A 96 12.89 -33.06 5.21
N THR A 97 12.92 -32.94 3.88
CA THR A 97 11.73 -33.10 3.05
C THR A 97 11.13 -34.49 3.23
N TRP A 98 11.97 -35.54 3.25
CA TRP A 98 11.50 -36.91 3.50
C TRP A 98 10.87 -37.06 4.90
N ILE A 99 11.52 -36.59 5.97
CA ILE A 99 10.99 -36.70 7.35
C ILE A 99 9.65 -35.96 7.50
N PHE A 100 9.55 -34.72 7.03
CA PHE A 100 8.35 -33.91 7.21
C PHE A 100 7.17 -34.37 6.35
N VAL A 101 7.42 -34.78 5.10
CA VAL A 101 6.39 -35.27 4.18
C VAL A 101 5.90 -36.67 4.56
N SER A 102 6.80 -37.55 5.01
CA SER A 102 6.45 -38.97 5.26
C SER A 102 6.04 -39.29 6.70
N GLN A 103 6.63 -38.66 7.73
CA GLN A 103 6.39 -39.07 9.13
C GLN A 103 5.42 -38.16 9.89
N LEU A 104 5.39 -36.85 9.61
CA LEU A 104 4.57 -35.91 10.38
C LEU A 104 3.20 -35.61 9.74
N GLY A 105 2.90 -36.16 8.56
CA GLY A 105 1.69 -35.84 7.79
C GLY A 105 1.58 -34.37 7.39
N MET A 106 2.60 -33.57 7.70
CA MET A 106 2.69 -32.16 7.38
C MET A 106 3.11 -32.07 5.92
N LYS A 107 2.13 -31.89 5.03
CA LYS A 107 2.40 -31.17 3.77
C LYS A 107 2.80 -29.75 4.15
N LEU A 108 4.09 -29.55 4.44
CA LEU A 108 4.76 -28.31 4.12
C LEU A 108 4.60 -28.16 2.62
N ALA A 109 3.46 -27.58 2.21
CA ALA A 109 3.29 -27.04 0.87
C ALA A 109 4.25 -25.85 0.80
N TYR A 110 5.54 -26.18 0.71
CA TYR A 110 6.57 -25.22 0.42
C TYR A 110 6.50 -24.98 -1.07
N PHE A 111 6.16 -23.74 -1.36
CA PHE A 111 5.82 -23.19 -2.65
C PHE A 111 6.90 -23.51 -3.69
N ASP A 112 6.66 -24.51 -4.53
CA ASP A 112 7.23 -24.53 -5.89
C ASP A 112 6.13 -23.98 -6.79
N GLN A 113 6.09 -22.66 -6.93
CA GLN A 113 5.41 -22.05 -8.06
C GLN A 113 6.31 -22.37 -9.25
N GLN A 114 5.93 -23.37 -10.07
CA GLN A 114 6.51 -23.55 -11.40
C GLN A 114 6.02 -22.42 -12.32
N GLU A 115 6.36 -21.20 -11.95
CA GLU A 115 6.17 -20.02 -12.78
C GLU A 115 7.44 -19.80 -13.59
N ASN A 116 7.29 -19.14 -14.73
CA ASN A 116 8.27 -19.12 -15.80
C ASN A 116 9.68 -18.78 -15.27
N LYS A 117 10.61 -19.73 -15.34
CA LYS A 117 11.95 -19.67 -14.72
C LYS A 117 12.91 -18.66 -15.37
N ASP A 118 12.40 -17.83 -16.28
CA ASP A 118 13.20 -16.83 -16.99
C ASP A 118 12.78 -15.40 -16.61
N PRO A 119 13.20 -14.92 -15.42
CA PRO A 119 12.94 -13.54 -14.98
C PRO A 119 13.51 -12.50 -15.95
N LYS A 120 14.50 -12.84 -16.78
CA LYS A 120 15.02 -11.95 -17.84
C LYS A 120 14.03 -11.73 -18.98
N LYS A 121 13.03 -12.61 -19.12
CA LYS A 121 11.96 -12.46 -20.12
C LYS A 121 10.79 -11.62 -19.61
N ILE A 122 10.53 -11.64 -18.30
CA ILE A 122 9.51 -10.80 -17.63
C ILE A 122 10.04 -9.37 -17.45
N TYR A 123 11.32 -9.25 -17.08
CA TYR A 123 12.04 -7.98 -17.03
C TYR A 123 12.93 -7.82 -18.26
N LYS A 124 12.38 -8.03 -19.46
CA LYS A 124 13.13 -7.72 -20.68
C LYS A 124 13.67 -6.30 -20.55
N GLU A 125 14.98 -6.14 -20.71
CA GLU A 125 15.70 -4.86 -20.63
C GLU A 125 15.35 -3.88 -21.79
N ASP A 126 14.20 -4.09 -22.45
CA ASP A 126 13.74 -3.22 -23.53
C ASP A 126 13.31 -1.87 -22.93
N GLY A 127 14.07 -0.82 -23.21
CA GLY A 127 13.69 0.55 -22.88
C GLY A 127 14.13 1.06 -21.50
N GLN A 128 15.35 0.74 -21.03
CA GLN A 128 15.92 1.40 -19.85
C GLN A 128 15.79 2.93 -19.97
N HIS A 129 14.89 3.53 -19.19
CA HIS A 129 14.77 4.98 -19.11
C HIS A 129 15.84 5.50 -18.14
N THR A 130 16.71 6.38 -18.65
CA THR A 130 17.64 7.12 -17.79
C THR A 130 16.84 7.98 -16.83
N ILE A 131 17.09 7.82 -15.52
CA ILE A 131 16.52 8.69 -14.51
C ILE A 131 17.14 10.08 -14.72
N SER A 132 16.33 11.02 -15.22
CA SER A 132 16.78 12.41 -15.41
C SER A 132 16.84 13.15 -14.08
N GLY A 133 17.87 13.98 -13.91
CA GLY A 133 17.89 14.97 -12.84
C GLY A 133 16.97 16.16 -13.09
N GLU A 134 16.49 16.32 -14.33
CA GLU A 134 15.45 17.29 -14.65
C GLU A 134 14.11 16.82 -14.06
N VAL A 135 13.61 17.62 -13.11
CA VAL A 135 12.30 17.46 -12.51
C VAL A 135 11.29 18.25 -13.33
N ASP A 136 10.36 17.53 -13.95
CA ASP A 136 9.16 18.09 -14.56
C ASP A 136 8.25 18.72 -13.49
N ASP A 137 7.45 19.71 -13.86
CA ASP A 137 6.48 20.32 -12.95
C ASP A 137 5.32 19.34 -12.61
N GLY A 138 5.00 18.41 -13.51
CA GLY A 138 4.02 17.34 -13.27
C GLY A 138 4.59 16.19 -12.42
N PHE A 139 3.73 15.28 -11.98
CA PHE A 139 4.21 14.05 -11.34
C PHE A 139 4.88 13.15 -12.38
N THR A 140 6.13 12.77 -12.07
CA THR A 140 6.83 11.66 -12.70
C THR A 140 7.19 10.65 -11.62
N ILE A 141 6.85 9.38 -11.80
CA ILE A 141 7.10 8.30 -10.85
C ILE A 141 8.01 7.27 -11.53
N HIS A 142 9.17 6.99 -10.93
CA HIS A 142 10.04 5.91 -11.35
C HIS A 142 9.95 4.77 -10.34
N ASN A 143 9.51 3.60 -10.80
CA ASN A 143 9.42 2.43 -9.95
C ASN A 143 10.79 1.77 -9.79
N LEU A 144 11.42 1.95 -8.62
CA LEU A 144 12.74 1.38 -8.33
C LEU A 144 12.66 -0.01 -7.67
N GLY A 145 11.43 -0.49 -7.46
CA GLY A 145 11.13 -1.82 -6.91
C GLY A 145 10.63 -1.78 -5.46
N HIS A 146 9.82 -2.77 -5.09
CA HIS A 146 9.15 -2.83 -3.79
C HIS A 146 8.30 -1.57 -3.52
N ALA A 147 8.59 -0.89 -2.41
CA ALA A 147 8.01 0.39 -1.99
C ALA A 147 8.91 1.57 -2.36
N THR A 148 10.06 1.33 -3.01
CA THR A 148 11.02 2.38 -3.36
C THR A 148 10.63 3.02 -4.67
N GLN A 149 10.14 4.25 -4.59
CA GLN A 149 9.63 5.04 -5.71
C GLN A 149 10.37 6.38 -5.71
N LEU A 150 10.91 6.78 -6.86
CA LEU A 150 11.38 8.15 -7.05
C LEU A 150 10.24 8.94 -7.67
N ILE A 151 9.71 9.90 -6.92
CA ILE A 151 8.61 10.78 -7.30
C ILE A 151 9.21 12.17 -7.55
N GLN A 152 9.01 12.69 -8.75
CA GLN A 152 9.47 14.00 -9.16
C GLN A 152 8.25 14.90 -9.41
N THR A 153 8.21 16.07 -8.79
CA THR A 153 7.14 17.07 -9.01
C THR A 153 7.55 18.44 -8.48
N SER A 154 7.10 19.52 -9.12
CA SER A 154 7.31 20.90 -8.68
C SER A 154 8.76 21.20 -8.22
N GLY A 155 9.73 20.68 -8.96
CA GLY A 155 11.15 20.86 -8.70
C GLY A 155 11.73 20.06 -7.52
N MET A 156 11.01 19.10 -6.95
CA MET A 156 11.51 18.19 -5.89
C MET A 156 11.70 16.77 -6.40
N ASN A 157 12.78 16.12 -5.95
CA ASN A 157 12.98 14.68 -5.97
C ASN A 157 12.62 14.07 -4.61
N ILE A 158 11.55 13.30 -4.57
CA ILE A 158 11.00 12.66 -3.37
C ILE A 158 11.22 11.16 -3.48
N LEU A 159 11.81 10.54 -2.46
CA LEU A 159 12.07 9.10 -2.43
C LEU A 159 11.26 8.43 -1.32
N THR A 160 10.55 7.35 -1.63
CA THR A 160 9.79 6.57 -0.64
C THR A 160 10.59 5.35 -0.18
N ASP A 161 10.55 5.02 1.12
CA ASP A 161 11.01 3.75 1.71
C ASP A 161 12.24 3.11 1.01
N PRO A 162 13.43 3.74 1.10
CA PRO A 162 14.56 3.43 0.23
C PRO A 162 15.22 2.08 0.55
N VAL A 163 15.19 1.16 -0.42
CA VAL A 163 15.86 -0.15 -0.34
C VAL A 163 16.49 -0.56 -1.68
N PHE A 164 17.80 -0.31 -1.80
CA PHE A 164 18.65 -0.71 -2.93
C PHE A 164 19.51 -1.95 -2.64
N GLY A 165 19.71 -2.29 -1.37
CA GLY A 165 20.55 -3.41 -0.93
C GLY A 165 19.80 -4.75 -0.87
N ASN A 166 20.57 -5.84 -0.71
CA ASN A 166 19.99 -7.13 -0.34
C ASN A 166 19.45 -7.05 1.09
N LEU A 167 18.20 -7.46 1.30
CA LEU A 167 17.60 -7.53 2.63
C LEU A 167 18.34 -8.55 3.50
N ALA A 168 19.24 -8.07 4.35
CA ALA A 168 19.91 -8.78 5.45
C ALA A 168 19.97 -10.33 5.30
N PRO A 169 21.04 -10.91 4.73
CA PRO A 169 21.16 -12.35 4.45
C PRO A 169 21.17 -13.27 5.68
N ILE A 170 21.22 -12.70 6.89
CA ILE A 170 21.14 -13.43 8.17
C ILE A 170 19.67 -13.64 8.59
N VAL A 171 18.75 -12.83 8.07
CA VAL A 171 17.32 -12.80 8.46
C VAL A 171 16.43 -13.29 7.31
N TYR A 172 16.87 -13.15 6.07
CA TYR A 172 16.26 -13.76 4.88
C TYR A 172 17.28 -14.74 4.29
N PRO A 173 16.90 -15.98 3.93
CA PRO A 173 17.84 -17.02 3.53
C PRO A 173 18.66 -16.62 2.31
N ALA A 174 19.83 -17.24 2.19
CA ALA A 174 20.97 -16.93 1.31
C ALA A 174 20.72 -16.93 -0.22
N MET A 175 19.48 -16.85 -0.68
CA MET A 175 19.10 -16.76 -2.09
C MET A 175 18.60 -15.37 -2.52
N THR A 176 18.70 -14.35 -1.65
CA THR A 176 18.43 -12.93 -1.95
C THR A 176 19.53 -12.31 -2.83
N LYS A 177 19.82 -12.91 -3.99
CA LYS A 177 20.60 -12.24 -5.03
C LYS A 177 19.64 -11.43 -5.88
N SER A 178 19.93 -10.14 -6.03
CA SER A 178 19.25 -9.33 -7.02
C SER A 178 19.35 -9.97 -8.42
N LEU A 179 18.21 -10.18 -9.06
CA LEU A 179 18.12 -10.57 -10.47
C LEU A 179 18.04 -9.34 -11.40
N ALA A 180 17.87 -8.12 -10.86
CA ALA A 180 17.89 -6.87 -11.61
C ALA A 180 18.98 -5.96 -11.04
N ARG A 181 20.02 -5.72 -11.82
CA ARG A 181 21.30 -5.17 -11.36
C ARG A 181 21.30 -3.63 -11.28
N ASP A 182 20.13 -2.99 -11.33
CA ASP A 182 20.05 -1.81 -12.18
C ASP A 182 19.62 -0.48 -11.51
N VAL A 183 19.40 -0.31 -10.21
CA VAL A 183 19.38 1.07 -9.67
C VAL A 183 20.12 1.13 -8.35
N THR A 184 21.27 1.79 -8.34
CA THR A 184 22.00 2.10 -7.12
C THR A 184 21.65 3.50 -6.63
N ALA A 185 21.71 3.72 -5.32
CA ALA A 185 21.53 5.06 -4.74
C ALA A 185 22.46 6.13 -5.35
N ASN A 186 23.54 5.73 -6.03
CA ASN A 186 24.48 6.63 -6.68
C ASN A 186 24.01 7.13 -8.06
N GLU A 187 23.06 6.43 -8.69
CA GLU A 187 22.49 6.79 -10.00
C GLU A 187 21.29 7.73 -9.86
N LEU A 188 20.82 7.95 -8.62
CA LEU A 188 19.71 8.85 -8.36
C LEU A 188 20.15 10.31 -8.46
N PRO A 189 19.25 11.21 -8.91
CA PRO A 189 19.46 12.64 -8.72
C PRO A 189 19.52 12.97 -7.23
N ARG A 190 19.95 14.20 -6.92
CA ARG A 190 19.91 14.71 -5.54
C ARG A 190 18.49 14.55 -5.00
N ILE A 191 18.36 13.86 -3.87
CA ILE A 191 17.08 13.66 -3.19
C ILE A 191 16.84 14.81 -2.23
N ASP A 192 15.66 15.43 -2.32
CA ASP A 192 15.27 16.55 -1.47
C ASP A 192 14.53 16.07 -0.22
N VAL A 193 13.66 15.06 -0.41
CA VAL A 193 12.78 14.54 0.64
C VAL A 193 12.77 13.01 0.62
N ILE A 194 12.84 12.39 1.80
CA ILE A 194 12.59 10.97 1.98
C ILE A 194 11.33 10.79 2.80
N LEU A 195 10.36 10.05 2.26
CA LEU A 195 9.13 9.66 2.94
C LEU A 195 9.29 8.25 3.50
N ILE A 196 9.14 8.11 4.82
CA ILE A 196 9.17 6.81 5.51
C ILE A 196 7.76 6.45 5.95
N SER A 197 7.24 5.31 5.49
CA SER A 197 5.93 4.82 5.96
C SER A 197 6.01 4.16 7.35
N HIS A 198 7.05 3.34 7.57
CA HIS A 198 7.34 2.66 8.82
C HIS A 198 8.75 2.05 8.81
N ASN A 199 9.23 1.62 9.99
CA ASN A 199 10.62 1.24 10.17
C ASN A 199 10.98 -0.23 9.86
N HIS A 200 10.12 -1.02 9.20
CA HIS A 200 10.50 -2.40 8.85
C HIS A 200 11.72 -2.45 7.93
N ARG A 201 12.47 -3.56 8.01
CA ARG A 201 13.76 -3.70 7.29
C ARG A 201 13.60 -3.71 5.77
N ASP A 202 12.44 -4.07 5.27
CA ASP A 202 12.09 -4.06 3.85
C ASP A 202 11.55 -2.74 3.34
N HIS A 203 11.39 -1.75 4.20
CA HIS A 203 11.06 -0.36 3.89
C HIS A 203 12.18 0.62 4.29
N VAL A 204 13.03 0.19 5.22
CA VAL A 204 14.13 0.99 5.78
C VAL A 204 15.41 0.17 5.79
N ASP A 205 16.17 0.28 4.71
CA ASP A 205 17.51 -0.28 4.56
C ASP A 205 18.59 0.75 4.98
N VAL A 206 19.33 0.40 6.02
CA VAL A 206 20.35 1.28 6.60
C VAL A 206 21.47 1.57 5.60
N ASP A 207 21.85 0.59 4.79
CA ASP A 207 22.95 0.77 3.83
C ASP A 207 22.53 1.66 2.66
N SER A 208 21.25 1.58 2.26
CA SER A 208 20.65 2.51 1.30
C SER A 208 20.62 3.93 1.85
N LEU A 209 20.14 4.11 3.08
CA LEU A 209 20.06 5.43 3.72
C LEU A 209 21.43 6.08 3.90
N LYS A 210 22.46 5.32 4.29
CA LYS A 210 23.82 5.84 4.42
C LYS A 210 24.37 6.43 3.12
N LYS A 211 23.98 5.88 1.97
CA LYS A 211 24.39 6.40 0.65
C LYS A 211 23.68 7.71 0.29
N LEU A 212 22.50 7.95 0.87
CA LEU A 212 21.70 9.16 0.67
C LEU A 212 22.08 10.30 1.63
N LEU A 213 22.87 10.03 2.69
CA LEU A 213 23.33 11.05 3.64
C LEU A 213 24.15 12.18 2.99
N LYS A 214 24.78 11.90 1.84
CA LYS A 214 25.60 12.87 1.08
C LYS A 214 24.83 14.14 0.74
N ASP A 215 23.52 14.03 0.53
CA ASP A 215 22.64 15.13 0.10
C ASP A 215 21.87 15.77 1.27
N GLN A 216 21.97 15.19 2.48
CA GLN A 216 21.19 15.56 3.68
C GLN A 216 19.70 15.86 3.37
N PRO A 217 18.96 14.90 2.78
CA PRO A 217 17.55 15.10 2.48
C PRO A 217 16.73 15.35 3.75
N THR A 218 15.60 16.02 3.59
CA THR A 218 14.58 16.14 4.65
C THR A 218 13.88 14.80 4.83
N LEU A 219 13.90 14.24 6.04
CA LEU A 219 13.19 13.00 6.34
C LEU A 219 11.84 13.31 7.00
N LEU A 220 10.77 12.84 6.38
CA LEU A 220 9.43 12.84 6.96
C LEU A 220 9.12 11.42 7.42
N VAL A 221 8.97 11.24 8.74
CA VAL A 221 8.90 9.92 9.38
C VAL A 221 7.72 9.82 10.33
N PRO A 222 7.24 8.61 10.65
CA PRO A 222 6.25 8.44 11.70
C PRO A 222 6.81 8.84 13.07
N VAL A 223 5.96 9.31 13.97
CA VAL A 223 6.35 9.57 15.36
C VAL A 223 6.92 8.31 16.02
N GLY A 224 8.04 8.49 16.75
CA GLY A 224 8.77 7.42 17.42
C GLY A 224 9.97 6.87 16.64
N ASP A 225 10.13 7.22 15.36
CA ASP A 225 11.29 6.81 14.55
C ASP A 225 12.38 7.88 14.40
N ASP A 226 12.13 9.10 14.86
CA ASP A 226 13.04 10.24 14.70
C ASP A 226 14.43 10.00 15.31
N VAL A 227 14.47 9.40 16.51
CA VAL A 227 15.73 9.06 17.20
C VAL A 227 16.55 8.08 16.38
N PHE A 228 15.90 7.09 15.76
CA PHE A 228 16.57 6.10 14.93
C PHE A 228 17.23 6.77 13.71
N PHE A 229 16.50 7.60 12.97
CA PHE A 229 17.06 8.26 11.78
C PHE A 229 18.14 9.30 12.13
N ARG A 230 17.99 10.05 13.23
CA ARG A 230 19.03 10.95 13.73
C ARG A 230 20.30 10.18 14.11
N SER A 231 20.16 8.97 14.69
CA SER A 231 21.31 8.11 15.02
C SER A 231 22.08 7.61 13.80
N LEU A 232 21.45 7.62 12.61
CA LEU A 232 22.11 7.31 11.34
C LEU A 232 22.89 8.51 10.75
N GLY A 233 22.78 9.70 11.34
CA GLY A 233 23.46 10.91 10.89
C GLY A 233 22.59 11.87 10.08
N PHE A 234 21.27 11.65 9.97
CA PHE A 234 20.36 12.64 9.38
C PHE A 234 20.15 13.80 10.34
N THR A 235 20.36 15.01 9.86
CA THR A 235 20.20 16.23 10.67
C THR A 235 18.81 16.83 10.56
N ASN A 236 18.14 16.64 9.41
CA ASN A 236 16.81 17.16 9.14
C ASN A 236 15.75 16.05 9.16
N VAL A 237 15.23 15.75 10.36
CA VAL A 237 14.23 14.69 10.58
C VAL A 237 13.01 15.27 11.30
N HIS A 238 11.86 15.19 10.64
CA HIS A 238 10.57 15.62 11.16
C HIS A 238 9.63 14.42 11.35
N SER A 239 9.04 14.34 12.54
CA SER A 239 8.15 13.24 12.92
C SER A 239 6.68 13.65 12.94
N PHE A 240 5.81 12.80 12.41
CA PHE A 240 4.39 13.07 12.24
C PHE A 240 3.50 12.01 12.89
N GLU A 241 2.44 12.46 13.57
CA GLU A 241 1.22 11.70 13.79
C GLU A 241 0.30 11.81 12.57
N TRP A 242 -0.71 10.94 12.47
CA TRP A 242 -1.70 11.04 11.40
C TRP A 242 -2.37 12.41 11.37
N HIS A 243 -2.75 12.82 10.17
CA HIS A 243 -3.38 14.09 9.81
C HIS A 243 -2.49 15.32 9.90
N GLU A 244 -1.26 15.18 10.42
CA GLU A 244 -0.32 16.29 10.46
C GLU A 244 0.30 16.54 9.09
N GLN A 245 0.53 17.81 8.79
CA GLN A 245 1.02 18.26 7.50
C GLN A 245 2.25 19.15 7.65
N THR A 246 3.08 19.17 6.60
CA THR A 246 4.13 20.17 6.44
C THR A 246 4.18 20.62 4.99
N THR A 247 4.58 21.87 4.75
CA THR A 247 4.84 22.37 3.40
C THR A 247 6.32 22.71 3.26
N LEU A 248 6.99 22.06 2.31
CA LEU A 248 8.37 22.33 1.96
C LEU A 248 8.44 23.17 0.69
N THR A 249 9.51 23.95 0.56
CA THR A 249 9.77 24.77 -0.65
C THR A 249 10.97 24.19 -1.37
N SER A 250 10.86 23.93 -2.68
CA SER A 250 11.95 23.42 -3.50
C SER A 250 12.98 24.52 -3.79
N ASP A 251 14.15 24.13 -4.28
CA ASP A 251 15.19 25.09 -4.71
C ASP A 251 14.71 26.02 -5.84
N LYS A 252 13.65 25.62 -6.56
CA LYS A 252 12.97 26.43 -7.58
C LYS A 252 11.87 27.34 -7.01
N GLY A 253 11.71 27.43 -5.68
CA GLY A 253 10.71 28.26 -5.01
C GLY A 253 9.27 27.73 -5.05
N LYS A 254 9.06 26.49 -5.51
CA LYS A 254 7.73 25.86 -5.56
C LYS A 254 7.41 25.18 -4.23
N LYS A 255 6.15 25.14 -3.84
CA LYS A 255 5.71 24.58 -2.55
C LYS A 255 5.02 23.22 -2.73
N VAL A 256 5.40 22.24 -1.93
CA VAL A 256 4.77 20.92 -1.87
C VAL A 256 4.34 20.62 -0.44
N THR A 257 3.06 20.30 -0.26
CA THR A 257 2.49 19.91 1.03
C THR A 257 2.51 18.38 1.15
N PHE A 258 2.99 17.90 2.28
CA PHE A 258 3.04 16.49 2.66
C PHE A 258 2.13 16.29 3.86
N CYS A 259 1.25 15.28 3.81
CA CYS A 259 0.33 14.93 4.88
C CYS A 259 0.57 13.48 5.32
N SER A 260 0.77 13.26 6.62
CA SER A 260 0.79 11.92 7.20
C SER A 260 -0.65 11.40 7.28
N VAL A 261 -0.95 10.26 6.66
CA VAL A 261 -2.31 9.72 6.58
C VAL A 261 -2.43 8.33 7.22
N PRO A 262 -3.64 7.92 7.64
CA PRO A 262 -3.84 6.66 8.33
C PRO A 262 -3.33 5.42 7.55
N ALA A 263 -2.66 4.51 8.26
CA ALA A 263 -2.27 3.19 7.77
C ALA A 263 -2.51 2.12 8.85
N ASP A 264 -2.70 0.87 8.46
CA ASP A 264 -2.83 -0.26 9.38
C ASP A 264 -1.69 -1.27 9.21
N HIS A 265 -0.60 -1.06 9.93
CA HIS A 265 0.50 -2.01 9.96
C HIS A 265 1.22 -2.03 11.30
N ARG A 266 2.15 -2.97 11.44
CA ARG A 266 3.00 -3.10 12.62
C ARG A 266 4.30 -2.35 12.38
N SER A 267 4.87 -1.71 13.40
CA SER A 267 6.25 -1.22 13.38
C SER A 267 7.17 -2.14 14.18
N GLY A 268 8.48 -2.03 13.98
CA GLY A 268 9.54 -2.68 14.76
C GLY A 268 10.53 -3.48 13.91
N ARG A 269 11.81 -3.46 14.30
CA ARG A 269 12.92 -4.07 13.53
C ARG A 269 13.49 -5.34 14.16
N HIS A 270 13.24 -5.54 15.45
CA HIS A 270 13.89 -6.54 16.31
C HIS A 270 12.90 -7.32 17.19
N GLY A 271 11.59 -7.09 17.01
CA GLY A 271 10.51 -7.77 17.73
C GLY A 271 10.24 -7.20 19.12
N HIS A 272 11.27 -6.84 19.89
CA HIS A 272 11.10 -6.19 21.20
C HIS A 272 10.72 -4.70 21.07
N ASP A 273 11.12 -4.08 19.96
CA ASP A 273 10.80 -2.72 19.54
C ASP A 273 9.46 -2.61 18.76
N ALA A 274 8.67 -3.69 18.73
CA ALA A 274 7.38 -3.69 18.05
C ALA A 274 6.48 -2.55 18.56
N HIS A 275 5.83 -1.82 17.65
CA HIS A 275 4.86 -0.77 17.99
C HIS A 275 5.43 0.41 18.78
N GLN A 276 6.76 0.59 18.84
CA GLN A 276 7.37 1.76 19.48
C GLN A 276 7.24 3.04 18.64
N SER A 277 7.09 2.89 17.33
CA SER A 277 6.77 3.99 16.40
C SER A 277 5.41 3.77 15.74
N LEU A 278 4.86 4.86 15.20
CA LEU A 278 3.66 4.84 14.37
C LEU A 278 3.94 4.21 12.99
N VAL A 279 2.87 3.85 12.26
CA VAL A 279 2.89 3.52 10.83
C VAL A 279 1.97 4.51 10.12
N THR A 280 2.41 5.06 8.99
CA THR A 280 1.66 6.06 8.22
C THR A 280 1.77 5.81 6.72
N GLY A 281 0.76 6.25 5.97
CA GLY A 281 0.93 6.62 4.56
C GLY A 281 1.29 8.10 4.43
N TRP A 282 1.52 8.56 3.20
CA TRP A 282 1.81 9.95 2.88
C TRP A 282 0.98 10.45 1.70
N ALA A 283 0.28 11.56 1.85
CA ALA A 283 -0.25 12.31 0.71
C ALA A 283 0.71 13.43 0.32
N VAL A 284 1.00 13.57 -0.97
CA VAL A 284 1.90 14.56 -1.58
C VAL A 284 1.07 15.45 -2.51
N SER A 285 1.07 16.75 -2.22
CA SER A 285 0.22 17.72 -2.91
C SER A 285 1.03 18.99 -3.25
N PRO A 286 1.51 19.13 -4.48
CA PRO A 286 2.14 20.36 -4.94
C PRO A 286 1.11 21.50 -5.02
N LYS A 287 1.46 22.72 -4.60
CA LYS A 287 0.52 23.86 -4.52
C LYS A 287 0.19 24.49 -5.87
N ASP A 288 0.97 24.20 -6.91
CA ASP A 288 0.83 24.75 -8.26
C ASP A 288 0.24 23.75 -9.26
N ARG A 289 -0.28 22.62 -8.77
CA ARG A 289 -0.70 21.45 -9.56
C ARG A 289 -2.09 20.95 -9.12
N GLN A 290 -2.82 20.29 -10.03
CA GLN A 290 -4.14 19.70 -9.75
C GLN A 290 -4.05 18.20 -9.41
N GLU A 291 -2.88 17.74 -8.99
CA GLU A 291 -2.65 16.34 -8.67
C GLU A 291 -2.35 16.15 -7.17
N ILE A 292 -2.82 15.03 -6.62
CA ILE A 292 -2.49 14.54 -5.28
C ILE A 292 -2.04 13.09 -5.41
N LEU A 293 -0.89 12.75 -4.86
CA LEU A 293 -0.37 11.39 -4.83
C LEU A 293 -0.47 10.84 -3.41
N LEU A 294 -1.02 9.64 -3.25
CA LEU A 294 -1.06 8.89 -2.01
C LEU A 294 -0.03 7.76 -2.07
N PHE A 295 0.88 7.72 -1.13
CA PHE A 295 1.80 6.61 -0.88
C PHE A 295 1.36 5.87 0.39
N ALA A 296 0.76 4.70 0.25
CA ALA A 296 0.15 3.99 1.39
C ALA A 296 1.17 3.21 2.26
N GLY A 297 2.41 3.00 1.80
CA GLY A 297 3.38 2.13 2.48
C GLY A 297 2.91 0.68 2.57
N ASP A 298 3.25 -0.04 3.65
CA ASP A 298 2.53 -1.26 4.03
C ASP A 298 1.28 -0.88 4.82
N THR A 299 0.13 -1.37 4.39
CA THR A 299 -1.12 -1.25 5.14
C THR A 299 -2.00 -2.47 4.92
N ALA A 300 -2.67 -2.91 5.97
CA ALA A 300 -3.87 -3.70 5.90
C ALA A 300 -5.05 -2.82 5.50
N ARG A 301 -6.20 -3.46 5.30
CA ARG A 301 -7.44 -2.75 5.02
C ARG A 301 -7.84 -1.86 6.21
N ILE A 302 -7.79 -0.55 6.03
CA ILE A 302 -8.24 0.40 7.05
C ILE A 302 -9.76 0.37 7.24
N ASN A 303 -10.24 0.61 8.46
CA ASN A 303 -11.67 0.67 8.77
C ASN A 303 -12.34 1.94 8.18
N ASN A 304 -13.66 2.03 8.28
CA ASN A 304 -14.40 3.15 7.69
C ASN A 304 -14.09 4.50 8.34
N VAL A 305 -13.77 4.53 9.64
CA VAL A 305 -13.42 5.78 10.33
C VAL A 305 -12.11 6.35 9.78
N ARG A 306 -11.09 5.50 9.65
CA ARG A 306 -9.81 5.91 9.07
C ARG A 306 -9.87 6.21 7.59
N MET A 307 -10.71 5.50 6.83
CA MET A 307 -10.96 5.83 5.43
C MET A 307 -11.58 7.23 5.28
N LYS A 308 -12.53 7.59 6.16
CA LYS A 308 -13.04 8.96 6.22
C LYS A 308 -11.97 9.95 6.65
N GLY A 309 -11.09 9.57 7.58
CA GLY A 309 -9.96 10.41 7.96
C GLY A 309 -9.01 10.71 6.80
N LEU A 310 -8.61 9.67 6.05
CA LEU A 310 -7.84 9.80 4.82
C LEU A 310 -8.54 10.69 3.79
N ALA A 311 -9.85 10.48 3.57
CA ALA A 311 -10.63 11.30 2.67
C ALA A 311 -10.67 12.77 3.13
N LEU A 312 -10.72 13.03 4.43
CA LEU A 312 -10.71 14.39 4.99
C LEU A 312 -9.36 15.09 4.78
N ASP A 313 -8.26 14.35 4.91
CA ASP A 313 -6.92 14.85 4.60
C ASP A 313 -6.82 15.27 3.14
N LEU A 314 -7.25 14.39 2.22
CA LEU A 314 -7.25 14.67 0.79
C LEU A 314 -8.21 15.82 0.41
N TYR A 315 -9.38 15.89 1.06
CA TYR A 315 -10.35 16.95 0.82
C TYR A 315 -9.78 18.31 1.19
N GLN A 316 -9.04 18.45 2.30
CA GLN A 316 -8.38 19.72 2.63
C GLN A 316 -7.29 20.10 1.63
N LEU A 317 -6.48 19.14 1.20
CA LEU A 317 -5.49 19.37 0.16
C LEU A 317 -6.16 19.85 -1.14
N TYR A 318 -7.31 19.28 -1.48
CA TYR A 318 -8.18 19.76 -2.56
C TYR A 318 -8.68 21.19 -2.34
N GLN A 319 -9.22 21.52 -1.16
CA GLN A 319 -9.73 22.87 -0.88
C GLN A 319 -8.64 23.93 -1.06
N HIS A 320 -7.39 23.62 -0.73
CA HIS A 320 -6.25 24.51 -0.99
C HIS A 320 -5.89 24.66 -2.47
N LYS A 321 -6.27 23.71 -3.32
CA LYS A 321 -6.06 23.73 -4.78
C LYS A 321 -7.17 24.43 -5.56
N LYS A 322 -8.32 24.72 -4.95
CA LYS A 322 -9.43 25.44 -5.63
C LYS A 322 -8.98 26.74 -6.29
N ASN A 323 -7.97 27.42 -5.74
CA ASN A 323 -7.39 28.63 -6.32
C ASN A 323 -6.74 28.45 -7.72
N LEU A 324 -6.38 27.22 -8.10
CA LEU A 324 -5.78 26.95 -9.41
C LEU A 324 -6.85 26.79 -10.49
N LYS A 325 -7.84 25.94 -10.21
CA LYS A 325 -8.99 25.66 -11.09
C LYS A 325 -10.18 25.23 -10.22
N PRO A 326 -11.10 26.15 -9.87
CA PRO A 326 -12.19 25.87 -8.92
C PRO A 326 -13.13 24.74 -9.36
N GLU A 327 -13.36 24.63 -10.67
CA GLU A 327 -14.33 23.73 -11.29
C GLU A 327 -13.78 22.31 -11.58
N GLU A 328 -12.46 22.11 -11.47
CA GLU A 328 -11.82 20.82 -11.75
C GLU A 328 -11.48 20.08 -10.47
N LEU A 329 -11.85 18.80 -10.40
CA LEU A 329 -11.41 17.90 -9.34
C LEU A 329 -9.94 17.52 -9.54
N PRO A 330 -9.19 17.33 -8.45
CA PRO A 330 -7.82 16.90 -8.56
C PRO A 330 -7.76 15.45 -9.00
N ARG A 331 -6.68 15.14 -9.72
CA ARG A 331 -6.27 13.76 -10.04
C ARG A 331 -5.67 13.14 -8.79
N ILE A 332 -6.17 11.98 -8.38
CA ILE A 332 -5.72 11.24 -7.21
C ILE A 332 -4.97 9.99 -7.66
N ILE A 333 -3.66 9.92 -7.39
CA ILE A 333 -2.82 8.77 -7.71
C ILE A 333 -2.60 7.96 -6.44
N ASN A 334 -3.28 6.82 -6.31
CA ASN A 334 -3.18 5.91 -5.17
C ASN A 334 -2.09 4.87 -5.40
N MET A 335 -0.93 5.07 -4.80
CA MET A 335 0.11 4.04 -4.72
C MET A 335 -0.22 3.08 -3.58
N GLU A 336 -0.72 1.92 -3.93
CA GLU A 336 -1.28 0.94 -2.99
C GLU A 336 -0.42 -0.34 -2.98
N PRO A 337 -0.11 -0.89 -1.79
CA PRO A 337 0.66 -2.12 -1.72
C PRO A 337 -0.18 -3.33 -2.14
N GLY A 338 0.46 -4.35 -2.74
CA GLY A 338 -0.15 -5.63 -3.08
C GLY A 338 0.43 -6.80 -2.28
N GLY A 339 -0.35 -7.34 -1.34
CA GLY A 339 0.13 -8.23 -0.29
C GLY A 339 0.15 -9.71 -0.63
N PRO A 340 0.87 -10.51 0.18
CA PRO A 340 0.84 -11.95 0.02
C PRO A 340 -0.48 -12.47 0.56
N ASN A 341 -1.15 -13.33 -0.19
CA ASN A 341 -2.52 -13.73 0.15
C ASN A 341 -2.55 -15.01 1.02
N TYR A 342 -1.45 -15.27 1.72
CA TYR A 342 -1.39 -16.26 2.78
C TYR A 342 -1.69 -15.59 4.12
N THR A 343 -2.86 -15.87 4.67
CA THR A 343 -3.16 -15.58 6.08
C THR A 343 -2.80 -16.80 6.90
N ARG A 344 -2.11 -16.61 8.04
CA ARG A 344 -2.13 -17.67 9.06
C ARG A 344 -3.58 -17.76 9.57
N LYS A 345 -4.06 -18.96 9.88
CA LYS A 345 -5.41 -19.14 10.43
C LYS A 345 -5.65 -18.33 11.72
N ASP A 346 -4.59 -17.98 12.43
CA ASP A 346 -4.60 -17.29 13.72
C ASP A 346 -4.17 -15.81 13.65
N MET A 347 -4.11 -15.22 12.45
CA MET A 347 -3.63 -13.85 12.25
C MET A 347 -4.53 -13.11 11.27
N LEU A 348 -4.96 -11.91 11.65
CA LEU A 348 -5.58 -10.99 10.70
C LEU A 348 -4.54 -10.57 9.64
N PRO A 349 -4.96 -10.31 8.38
CA PRO A 349 -4.06 -9.81 7.36
C PRO A 349 -3.36 -8.55 7.86
N THR A 350 -2.03 -8.57 7.93
CA THR A 350 -1.23 -7.38 8.26
C THR A 350 -0.94 -6.54 7.02
N HIS A 351 -1.34 -7.01 5.84
CA HIS A 351 -1.11 -6.37 4.56
C HIS A 351 -2.36 -6.60 3.71
N GLN A 352 -2.81 -5.57 2.99
CA GLN A 352 -4.00 -5.65 2.16
C GLN A 352 -3.76 -6.53 0.93
N SER A 353 -4.80 -7.25 0.52
CA SER A 353 -4.79 -8.02 -0.72
C SER A 353 -4.87 -7.10 -1.94
N ALA A 354 -4.52 -7.59 -3.13
CA ALA A 354 -4.72 -6.81 -4.36
C ALA A 354 -6.19 -6.40 -4.59
N VAL A 355 -7.14 -7.18 -4.07
CA VAL A 355 -8.56 -6.85 -4.12
C VAL A 355 -8.87 -5.66 -3.19
N ASP A 356 -8.34 -5.67 -1.98
CA ASP A 356 -8.51 -4.57 -1.04
C ASP A 356 -7.85 -3.28 -1.52
N SER A 357 -6.68 -3.37 -2.17
CA SER A 357 -6.01 -2.21 -2.81
C SER A 357 -6.91 -1.55 -3.87
N ILE A 358 -7.59 -2.35 -4.70
CA ILE A 358 -8.51 -1.84 -5.72
C ILE A 358 -9.76 -1.25 -5.07
N ILE A 359 -10.34 -1.96 -4.10
CA ILE A 359 -11.53 -1.52 -3.35
C ILE A 359 -11.24 -0.23 -2.57
N SER A 360 -10.00 -0.02 -2.11
CA SER A 360 -9.56 1.19 -1.42
C SER A 360 -9.96 2.46 -2.20
N SER A 361 -9.70 2.49 -3.51
CA SER A 361 -10.05 3.63 -4.37
C SER A 361 -11.56 3.89 -4.45
N PHE A 362 -12.39 2.84 -4.48
CA PHE A 362 -13.86 3.01 -4.43
C PHE A 362 -14.32 3.53 -3.07
N ARG A 363 -13.82 2.95 -1.97
CA ARG A 363 -14.13 3.38 -0.61
C ARG A 363 -13.71 4.83 -0.37
N LEU A 364 -12.55 5.22 -0.89
CA LEU A 364 -12.05 6.58 -0.83
C LEU A 364 -12.98 7.55 -1.57
N ALA A 365 -13.42 7.21 -2.78
CA ALA A 365 -14.34 8.03 -3.56
C ALA A 365 -15.69 8.24 -2.84
N PHE A 366 -16.24 7.19 -2.21
CA PHE A 366 -17.44 7.32 -1.38
C PHE A 366 -17.21 8.20 -0.15
N ALA A 367 -16.08 8.05 0.53
CA ALA A 367 -15.74 8.86 1.69
C ALA A 367 -15.52 10.34 1.31
N LEU A 368 -14.87 10.62 0.19
CA LEU A 368 -14.70 11.98 -0.35
C LEU A 368 -16.04 12.62 -0.71
N ALA A 369 -16.93 11.87 -1.35
CA ALA A 369 -18.27 12.35 -1.66
C ALA A 369 -19.06 12.68 -0.40
N GLU A 370 -19.02 11.80 0.62
CA GLU A 370 -19.66 12.05 1.91
C GLU A 370 -19.12 13.32 2.57
N ILE A 371 -17.80 13.49 2.62
CA ILE A 371 -17.17 14.68 3.20
C ILE A 371 -17.58 15.95 2.44
N SER A 372 -17.62 15.90 1.10
CA SER A 372 -18.02 17.05 0.30
C SER A 372 -19.46 17.52 0.55
N VAL A 373 -20.34 16.64 1.05
CA VAL A 373 -21.72 17.00 1.40
C VAL A 373 -21.80 17.75 2.73
N HIS A 374 -20.85 17.51 3.62
CA HIS A 374 -20.77 18.16 4.93
C HIS A 374 -20.09 19.52 4.90
N ASP A 375 -19.41 19.88 3.81
CA ASP A 375 -18.85 21.21 3.61
C ASP A 375 -19.97 22.19 3.19
N GLU A 376 -20.41 23.04 4.11
CA GLU A 376 -21.46 24.04 3.88
C GLU A 376 -21.03 25.10 2.84
N ASP A 377 -19.73 25.32 2.69
CA ASP A 377 -19.15 26.28 1.75
C ASP A 377 -18.86 25.64 0.37
N ALA A 378 -19.19 24.36 0.17
CA ALA A 378 -18.98 23.69 -1.10
C ALA A 378 -19.93 24.22 -2.19
N GLU A 379 -19.37 24.92 -3.18
CA GLU A 379 -20.08 25.43 -4.36
C GLU A 379 -20.83 24.33 -5.13
N LYS A 380 -20.26 23.11 -5.15
CA LYS A 380 -20.86 21.93 -5.78
C LYS A 380 -20.63 20.69 -4.91
N LYS A 381 -21.70 19.92 -4.70
CA LYS A 381 -21.62 18.57 -4.12
C LYS A 381 -21.08 17.60 -5.18
N VAL A 382 -19.97 16.95 -4.87
CA VAL A 382 -19.26 16.08 -5.80
C VAL A 382 -19.66 14.64 -5.54
N SER A 383 -20.13 13.95 -6.57
CA SER A 383 -20.55 12.55 -6.43
C SER A 383 -19.36 11.60 -6.27
N ALA A 384 -19.61 10.43 -5.69
CA ALA A 384 -18.59 9.38 -5.58
C ALA A 384 -18.09 8.94 -6.96
N LEU A 385 -18.94 8.97 -7.99
CA LEU A 385 -18.55 8.64 -9.36
C LEU A 385 -17.56 9.68 -9.92
N GLU A 386 -17.80 10.98 -9.70
CA GLU A 386 -16.88 12.03 -10.14
C GLU A 386 -15.50 11.89 -9.49
N TRP A 387 -15.44 11.66 -8.17
CA TRP A 387 -14.17 11.38 -7.46
C TRP A 387 -13.47 10.12 -7.96
N LEU A 388 -14.24 9.06 -8.19
CA LEU A 388 -13.72 7.79 -8.65
C LEU A 388 -13.07 7.94 -10.03
N LEU A 389 -13.71 8.68 -10.94
CA LEU A 389 -13.21 8.89 -12.31
C LEU A 389 -11.88 9.66 -12.37
N THR A 390 -11.56 10.47 -11.34
CA THR A 390 -10.27 11.16 -11.19
C THR A 390 -9.25 10.39 -10.36
N THR A 391 -9.52 9.14 -10.01
CA THR A 391 -8.61 8.30 -9.23
C THR A 391 -7.95 7.23 -10.09
N ALA A 392 -6.64 7.04 -9.94
CA ALA A 392 -5.88 5.93 -10.49
C ALA A 392 -5.20 5.14 -9.36
N THR A 393 -5.03 3.82 -9.54
CA THR A 393 -4.35 2.95 -8.58
C THR A 393 -3.06 2.41 -9.21
N ILE A 394 -1.92 2.67 -8.58
CA ILE A 394 -0.61 2.14 -8.97
C ILE A 394 -0.18 1.13 -7.91
N PHE A 395 0.06 -0.11 -8.31
CA PHE A 395 0.52 -1.13 -7.38
C PHE A 395 1.99 -0.97 -6.98
N MET A 396 2.26 -1.18 -5.69
CA MET A 396 3.61 -1.31 -5.13
C MET A 396 3.88 -2.72 -4.59
N HIS A 397 5.07 -2.92 -4.03
CA HIS A 397 5.57 -4.19 -3.44
C HIS A 397 5.77 -5.32 -4.44
N GLN A 398 5.72 -4.96 -5.71
CA GLN A 398 6.07 -5.82 -6.82
C GLN A 398 7.57 -5.66 -7.12
N ASN A 399 8.14 -6.65 -7.78
CA ASN A 399 9.46 -6.56 -8.39
C ASN A 399 10.67 -6.39 -7.45
N LYS A 400 10.58 -6.80 -6.18
CA LYS A 400 11.75 -6.87 -5.28
C LYS A 400 12.45 -8.24 -5.33
N PHE A 401 13.76 -8.22 -5.56
CA PHE A 401 14.78 -9.21 -5.16
C PHE A 401 14.25 -10.59 -4.73
N GLU A 402 14.34 -11.58 -5.61
CA GLU A 402 13.94 -12.99 -5.47
C GLU A 402 12.42 -13.31 -5.49
N LEU A 403 11.55 -12.49 -4.88
CA LEU A 403 10.08 -12.71 -4.87
C LEU A 403 9.30 -11.75 -5.78
N GLY A 404 9.98 -10.82 -6.44
CA GLY A 404 9.39 -9.77 -7.27
C GLY A 404 8.46 -10.28 -8.36
N PRO A 405 8.89 -11.24 -9.19
CA PRO A 405 8.03 -11.93 -10.14
C PRO A 405 6.85 -12.62 -9.47
N ASP A 406 7.07 -13.30 -8.34
CA ASP A 406 6.00 -14.01 -7.62
C ASP A 406 4.93 -13.02 -7.12
N ARG A 407 5.34 -11.84 -6.62
CA ARG A 407 4.42 -10.80 -6.14
C ARG A 407 3.67 -10.13 -7.29
N PHE A 408 4.36 -9.81 -8.38
CA PHE A 408 3.73 -9.30 -9.59
C PHE A 408 2.69 -10.30 -10.13
N ASN A 409 3.10 -11.56 -10.34
CA ASN A 409 2.25 -12.63 -10.84
C ASN A 409 1.06 -12.90 -9.90
N GLU A 410 1.28 -12.87 -8.59
CA GLU A 410 0.22 -13.06 -7.60
C GLU A 410 -0.82 -11.94 -7.66
N ASN A 411 -0.39 -10.68 -7.63
CA ASN A 411 -1.29 -9.54 -7.68
C ASN A 411 -2.04 -9.49 -9.02
N TYR A 412 -1.35 -9.73 -10.14
CA TYR A 412 -1.96 -9.78 -11.47
C TYR A 412 -2.95 -10.96 -11.61
N PHE A 413 -2.61 -12.13 -11.08
CA PHE A 413 -3.51 -13.29 -11.06
C PHE A 413 -4.81 -12.97 -10.31
N ILE A 414 -4.69 -12.31 -9.15
CA ILE A 414 -5.84 -11.92 -8.33
C ILE A 414 -6.69 -10.88 -9.04
N PHE A 415 -6.05 -9.89 -9.64
CA PHE A 415 -6.71 -8.89 -10.47
C PHE A 415 -7.54 -9.55 -11.59
N LYS A 416 -6.95 -10.45 -12.40
CA LYS A 416 -7.70 -11.13 -13.48
C LYS A 416 -8.80 -12.03 -12.93
N ARG A 417 -8.62 -12.61 -11.73
CA ARG A 417 -9.66 -13.39 -11.05
C ARG A 417 -10.81 -12.53 -10.56
N LEU A 418 -10.53 -11.34 -10.04
CA LEU A 418 -11.54 -10.37 -9.63
C LEU A 418 -12.42 -9.99 -10.82
N CYS A 419 -11.83 -9.57 -11.95
CA CYS A 419 -12.57 -9.24 -13.17
C CYS A 419 -13.39 -10.42 -13.70
N SER A 420 -12.84 -11.64 -13.66
CA SER A 420 -13.57 -12.85 -14.07
C SER A 420 -14.73 -13.19 -13.12
N TYR A 421 -14.59 -12.94 -11.81
CA TYR A 421 -15.63 -13.24 -10.82
C TYR A 421 -16.74 -12.20 -10.83
N LEU A 422 -16.46 -10.95 -11.22
CA LEU A 422 -17.48 -9.93 -11.45
C LEU A 422 -18.46 -10.31 -12.57
N GLN A 423 -18.05 -11.16 -13.51
CA GLN A 423 -18.90 -11.67 -14.59
C GLN A 423 -19.72 -12.92 -14.18
N MET A 424 -19.54 -13.43 -12.95
CA MET A 424 -20.22 -14.62 -12.47
C MET A 424 -21.54 -14.30 -11.78
N THR A 425 -22.49 -15.23 -11.88
CA THR A 425 -23.73 -15.20 -11.09
C THR A 425 -23.45 -15.52 -9.62
N ASP A 426 -24.35 -15.11 -8.73
CA ASP A 426 -24.20 -15.40 -7.29
C ASP A 426 -24.20 -16.90 -6.99
N GLN A 427 -24.91 -17.70 -7.78
CA GLN A 427 -24.88 -19.16 -7.68
C GLN A 427 -23.49 -19.73 -8.04
N GLN A 428 -22.85 -19.21 -9.09
CA GLN A 428 -21.50 -19.60 -9.47
C GLN A 428 -20.48 -19.18 -8.40
N LEU A 429 -20.60 -17.96 -7.86
CA LEU A 429 -19.75 -17.48 -6.76
C LEU A 429 -19.90 -18.34 -5.50
N ALA A 430 -21.13 -18.72 -5.13
CA ALA A 430 -21.40 -19.60 -4.00
C ALA A 430 -20.75 -20.98 -4.17
N LEU A 431 -20.87 -21.58 -5.36
CA LEU A 431 -20.22 -22.85 -5.68
C LEU A 431 -18.70 -22.75 -5.61
N HIS A 432 -18.13 -21.63 -6.08
CA HIS A 432 -16.71 -21.35 -5.97
C HIS A 432 -16.26 -21.22 -4.51
N LYS A 433 -17.03 -20.50 -3.67
CA LYS A 433 -16.76 -20.35 -2.24
C LYS A 433 -16.72 -21.71 -1.53
N GLN A 434 -17.74 -22.54 -1.74
CA GLN A 434 -17.81 -23.89 -1.18
C GLN A 434 -16.61 -24.77 -1.60
N LYS A 435 -16.19 -24.69 -2.87
CA LYS A 435 -14.99 -25.40 -3.35
C LYS A 435 -13.71 -24.93 -2.65
N GLN A 436 -13.58 -23.64 -2.33
CA GLN A 436 -12.43 -23.11 -1.62
C GLN A 436 -12.42 -23.51 -0.13
N GLU A 437 -13.59 -23.49 0.51
CA GLU A 437 -13.76 -23.94 1.90
C GLU A 437 -13.37 -25.41 2.06
N ASN A 438 -13.83 -26.28 1.16
CA ASN A 438 -13.47 -27.70 1.15
C ASN A 438 -11.96 -27.95 0.95
N LYS A 439 -11.30 -27.12 0.13
CA LYS A 439 -9.83 -27.18 -0.04
C LYS A 439 -9.08 -26.69 1.20
N SER A 440 -9.59 -25.65 1.85
CA SER A 440 -9.00 -25.07 3.06
C SER A 440 -9.12 -25.99 4.27
N ALA A 441 -10.17 -26.82 4.31
CA ALA A 441 -10.39 -27.83 5.35
C ALA A 441 -9.42 -29.02 5.24
N SER A 442 -8.89 -29.32 4.05
CA SER A 442 -8.08 -30.51 3.77
C SER A 442 -6.56 -30.27 3.76
N TRP A 443 -6.08 -29.03 3.94
CA TRP A 443 -4.67 -28.65 3.79
C TRP A 443 -4.14 -27.78 4.95
N SER A 444 -2.80 -27.71 5.05
CA SER A 444 -1.97 -27.28 6.20
C SER A 444 -2.17 -25.84 6.70
N LEU A 445 -1.43 -25.49 7.77
CA LEU A 445 -1.45 -24.21 8.53
C LEU A 445 -1.41 -22.92 7.69
N PHE A 446 -0.99 -22.99 6.42
CA PHE A 446 -0.84 -21.87 5.49
C PHE A 446 -1.59 -22.19 4.19
N HIS A 447 -2.81 -21.69 4.04
CA HIS A 447 -3.58 -21.83 2.80
C HIS A 447 -3.69 -20.47 2.11
N ARG A 448 -3.51 -20.43 0.78
CA ARG A 448 -3.93 -19.27 -0.01
C ARG A 448 -5.45 -19.27 -0.04
N ARG A 449 -6.07 -18.63 0.95
CA ARG A 449 -7.52 -18.44 0.90
C ARG A 449 -7.81 -17.51 -0.27
N LYS A 450 -8.78 -17.87 -1.11
CA LYS A 450 -9.24 -17.07 -2.26
C LYS A 450 -10.68 -16.58 -2.07
N ASP A 451 -11.21 -16.79 -0.86
CA ASP A 451 -12.50 -16.30 -0.38
C ASP A 451 -12.56 -14.77 -0.42
N PHE A 452 -11.46 -14.09 -0.08
CA PHE A 452 -11.35 -12.63 -0.12
C PHE A 452 -11.67 -12.04 -1.51
N ILE A 453 -11.40 -12.78 -2.61
CA ILE A 453 -11.77 -12.32 -3.97
C ILE A 453 -13.30 -12.30 -4.12
N ILE A 454 -13.98 -13.33 -3.60
CA ILE A 454 -15.44 -13.42 -3.66
C ILE A 454 -16.07 -12.35 -2.75
N ASP A 455 -15.51 -12.15 -1.56
CA ASP A 455 -16.00 -11.14 -0.64
C ASP A 455 -15.79 -9.73 -1.23
N GLY A 456 -14.67 -9.48 -1.91
CA GLY A 456 -14.44 -8.24 -2.65
C GLY A 456 -15.36 -8.05 -3.85
N VAL A 457 -15.70 -9.11 -4.60
CA VAL A 457 -16.72 -9.02 -5.67
C VAL A 457 -18.06 -8.58 -5.11
N LYS A 458 -18.50 -9.16 -3.98
CA LYS A 458 -19.76 -8.78 -3.34
C LYS A 458 -19.75 -7.30 -2.94
N GLU A 459 -18.65 -6.85 -2.35
CA GLU A 459 -18.50 -5.45 -1.96
C GLU A 459 -18.53 -4.50 -3.18
N LEU A 460 -17.80 -4.84 -4.25
CA LEU A 460 -17.81 -4.06 -5.48
C LEU A 460 -19.20 -4.01 -6.11
N LYS A 461 -19.94 -5.13 -6.14
CA LYS A 461 -21.35 -5.14 -6.62
C LYS A 461 -22.24 -4.20 -5.81
N GLU A 462 -22.11 -4.17 -4.48
CA GLU A 462 -22.86 -3.24 -3.63
C GLU A 462 -22.48 -1.77 -3.87
N MET A 463 -21.20 -1.50 -4.13
CA MET A 463 -20.75 -0.16 -4.53
C MET A 463 -21.27 0.22 -5.92
N ALA A 464 -21.30 -0.72 -6.86
CA ALA A 464 -21.81 -0.54 -8.21
C ALA A 464 -23.26 -0.06 -8.22
N LYS A 465 -24.11 -0.70 -7.40
CA LYS A 465 -25.53 -0.33 -7.24
C LYS A 465 -25.70 1.13 -6.79
N LYS A 466 -24.77 1.63 -5.98
CA LYS A 466 -24.78 3.02 -5.51
C LYS A 466 -24.23 4.00 -6.55
N LEU A 467 -23.23 3.59 -7.34
CA LEU A 467 -22.63 4.41 -8.39
C LEU A 467 -23.52 4.53 -9.64
N TRP A 468 -24.23 3.45 -9.98
CA TRP A 468 -25.05 3.35 -11.19
C TRP A 468 -26.41 2.68 -10.90
N PRO A 469 -27.30 3.33 -10.12
CA PRO A 469 -28.56 2.73 -9.66
C PRO A 469 -29.53 2.41 -10.81
N GLU A 470 -29.46 3.14 -11.92
CA GLU A 470 -30.34 2.96 -13.10
C GLU A 470 -29.87 1.83 -14.03
N GLU A 471 -28.69 1.26 -13.80
CA GLU A 471 -28.11 0.22 -14.64
C GLU A 471 -28.49 -1.19 -14.17
N THR A 472 -28.52 -2.14 -15.10
CA THR A 472 -28.65 -3.57 -14.74
C THR A 472 -27.41 -4.06 -13.99
N GLU A 473 -27.53 -5.09 -13.16
CA GLU A 473 -26.39 -5.68 -12.44
C GLU A 473 -25.25 -6.09 -13.39
N GLN A 474 -25.60 -6.59 -14.58
CA GLN A 474 -24.62 -6.95 -15.61
C GLN A 474 -23.85 -5.72 -16.11
N ASN A 475 -24.54 -4.63 -16.45
CA ASN A 475 -23.91 -3.38 -16.88
C ASN A 475 -23.07 -2.75 -15.76
N GLN A 476 -23.55 -2.80 -14.51
CA GLN A 476 -22.81 -2.34 -13.34
C GLN A 476 -21.47 -3.08 -13.21
N CYS A 477 -21.48 -4.41 -13.35
CA CYS A 477 -20.27 -5.23 -13.29
C CYS A 477 -19.31 -4.92 -14.45
N LEU A 478 -19.83 -4.72 -15.67
CA LEU A 478 -19.01 -4.31 -16.83
C LEU A 478 -18.35 -2.96 -16.59
N LYS A 479 -19.09 -1.96 -16.11
CA LYS A 479 -18.53 -0.63 -15.78
C LYS A 479 -17.44 -0.70 -14.70
N ILE A 480 -17.58 -1.57 -13.70
CA ILE A 480 -16.51 -1.81 -12.72
C ILE A 480 -15.27 -2.41 -13.39
N ILE A 481 -15.44 -3.42 -14.24
CA ILE A 481 -14.34 -4.07 -14.94
C ILE A 481 -13.62 -3.04 -15.81
N ASP A 482 -14.35 -2.28 -16.62
CA ASP A 482 -13.81 -1.24 -17.49
C ASP A 482 -13.03 -0.19 -16.68
N PHE A 483 -13.58 0.25 -15.54
CA PHE A 483 -12.90 1.16 -14.64
C PHE A 483 -11.58 0.58 -14.12
N ILE A 484 -11.63 -0.63 -13.57
CA ILE A 484 -10.49 -1.29 -12.93
C ILE A 484 -9.40 -1.58 -13.98
N GLU A 485 -9.76 -2.06 -15.18
CA GLU A 485 -8.80 -2.33 -16.25
C GLU A 485 -8.17 -1.05 -16.83
N ALA A 486 -8.89 0.08 -16.84
CA ALA A 486 -8.39 1.35 -17.36
C ALA A 486 -7.56 2.17 -16.34
N ARG A 487 -7.74 1.96 -15.03
CA ARG A 487 -7.17 2.82 -13.97
C ARG A 487 -6.34 2.08 -12.93
N THR A 488 -5.97 0.83 -13.20
CA THR A 488 -5.10 0.05 -12.34
C THR A 488 -3.82 -0.30 -13.07
N HIS A 489 -2.69 0.18 -12.55
CA HIS A 489 -1.38 -0.07 -13.15
C HIS A 489 -0.51 -0.98 -12.28
N PHE A 490 0.23 -1.86 -12.95
CA PHE A 490 1.17 -2.81 -12.35
C PHE A 490 2.58 -2.46 -12.85
N PRO A 491 3.28 -1.52 -12.20
CA PRO A 491 4.49 -0.98 -12.77
C PRO A 491 5.62 -2.00 -12.80
N LEU A 492 6.39 -2.03 -13.88
CA LEU A 492 7.64 -2.79 -14.01
C LEU A 492 8.80 -2.03 -13.34
N ILE A 493 9.92 -2.73 -13.06
CA ILE A 493 11.13 -2.07 -12.54
C ILE A 493 11.63 -1.07 -13.60
N ARG A 494 12.03 0.12 -13.15
CA ARG A 494 12.52 1.25 -13.98
C ARG A 494 11.49 1.80 -14.98
N GLU A 495 10.22 1.45 -14.82
CA GLU A 495 9.16 2.13 -15.55
C GLU A 495 9.06 3.58 -15.06
N LYS A 496 9.02 4.51 -16.02
CA LYS A 496 8.74 5.93 -15.79
C LYS A 496 7.27 6.18 -16.13
N LEU A 497 6.51 6.67 -15.16
CA LEU A 497 5.10 7.03 -15.32
C LEU A 497 4.91 8.52 -15.10
N THR A 498 4.28 9.21 -16.04
CA THR A 498 3.77 10.55 -15.79
C THR A 498 2.39 10.51 -15.14
N SER A 499 1.90 11.66 -14.66
CA SER A 499 0.51 11.77 -14.20
C SER A 499 -0.48 11.40 -15.30
N GLU A 500 -0.18 11.63 -16.59
CA GLU A 500 -1.05 11.21 -17.70
C GLU A 500 -1.03 9.71 -17.95
N ASP A 501 0.16 9.10 -17.92
CA ASP A 501 0.32 7.65 -18.11
C ASP A 501 -0.49 6.87 -17.06
N SER A 502 -0.48 7.38 -15.82
CA SER A 502 -1.20 6.78 -14.68
C SER A 502 -2.71 6.60 -14.91
N TYR A 503 -3.31 7.29 -15.89
CA TYR A 503 -4.75 7.22 -16.23
C TYR A 503 -5.04 6.65 -17.62
N SER A 504 -4.01 6.38 -18.40
CA SER A 504 -4.12 5.93 -19.80
C SER A 504 -3.50 4.56 -20.04
N CYS A 505 -2.74 4.03 -19.07
CA CYS A 505 -2.06 2.75 -19.20
C CYS A 505 -3.04 1.56 -19.23
N PRO A 506 -2.99 0.72 -20.27
CA PRO A 506 -3.56 -0.62 -20.19
C PRO A 506 -2.72 -1.49 -19.24
N LEU A 507 -3.31 -2.54 -18.70
CA LEU A 507 -2.64 -3.53 -17.84
C LEU A 507 -1.30 -4.02 -18.45
N GLY A 508 -0.20 -3.76 -17.75
CA GLY A 508 1.13 -4.27 -18.07
C GLY A 508 1.18 -5.80 -18.12
N GLU A 509 1.90 -6.32 -19.12
CA GLU A 509 2.07 -7.73 -19.56
C GLU A 509 0.97 -8.74 -19.21
N LYS A 510 0.39 -9.36 -20.25
CA LYS A 510 -0.44 -10.55 -20.12
C LYS A 510 0.35 -11.67 -19.44
N SER A 511 0.03 -11.99 -18.18
CA SER A 511 0.51 -13.22 -17.56
C SER A 511 0.14 -14.41 -18.45
N SER A 512 1.16 -15.20 -18.81
CA SER A 512 0.96 -16.47 -19.56
C SER A 512 0.20 -17.53 -18.76
N ILE A 513 -0.01 -17.29 -17.46
CA ILE A 513 -0.84 -18.10 -16.58
C ILE A 513 -2.28 -17.61 -16.72
N ALA A 514 -2.91 -17.94 -17.86
CA ALA A 514 -4.35 -17.84 -17.98
C ALA A 514 -4.97 -18.72 -16.87
N PRO A 515 -5.78 -18.16 -15.95
CA PRO A 515 -6.41 -18.96 -14.91
C PRO A 515 -7.33 -20.02 -15.54
N ASN A 516 -7.76 -21.03 -14.77
CA ASN A 516 -8.93 -21.83 -15.14
C ASN A 516 -10.16 -20.90 -15.25
N THR A 517 -10.33 -20.28 -16.40
CA THR A 517 -11.46 -19.46 -16.81
C THR A 517 -12.55 -20.36 -17.34
N TRP A 518 -13.76 -19.83 -17.34
CA TRP A 518 -14.83 -20.37 -18.17
C TRP A 518 -14.36 -20.25 -19.62
N ASP A 519 -14.30 -21.38 -20.31
CA ASP A 519 -14.01 -21.43 -21.73
C ASP A 519 -15.36 -21.35 -22.45
N GLU A 520 -15.69 -20.18 -23.00
CA GLU A 520 -16.97 -19.93 -23.67
C GLU A 520 -17.18 -20.86 -24.87
N GLU A 521 -16.12 -21.14 -25.64
CA GLU A 521 -16.17 -22.08 -26.76
C GLU A 521 -16.46 -23.52 -26.29
N LYS A 522 -15.95 -23.91 -25.13
CA LYS A 522 -16.11 -25.27 -24.60
C LYS A 522 -17.24 -25.43 -23.58
N GLY A 523 -17.94 -24.34 -23.23
CA GLY A 523 -19.00 -24.33 -22.22
C GLY A 523 -18.60 -24.95 -20.88
N LYS A 524 -17.32 -24.87 -20.48
CA LYS A 524 -16.82 -25.53 -19.27
C LYS A 524 -15.63 -24.82 -18.66
N TYR A 525 -15.39 -25.09 -17.38
CA TYR A 525 -14.16 -24.64 -16.72
C TYR A 525 -12.98 -25.52 -17.15
N LYS A 526 -11.83 -24.89 -17.43
CA LYS A 526 -10.56 -25.59 -17.69
C LYS A 526 -10.24 -26.52 -16.49
N GLY A 527 -10.13 -27.83 -16.74
CA GLY A 527 -9.91 -28.86 -15.71
C GLY A 527 -11.15 -29.60 -15.20
N GLN A 528 -12.35 -29.26 -15.69
CA GLN A 528 -13.55 -30.07 -15.48
C GLN A 528 -13.41 -31.35 -16.32
N LYS A 529 -13.10 -32.49 -15.68
CA LYS A 529 -13.08 -33.80 -16.35
C LYS A 529 -14.50 -34.11 -16.85
N MET A 530 -14.61 -34.59 -18.08
CA MET A 530 -15.88 -35.12 -18.58
C MET A 530 -16.27 -36.30 -17.69
N LYS A 531 -17.52 -36.31 -17.23
CA LYS A 531 -18.09 -37.47 -16.55
C LYS A 531 -18.29 -38.60 -17.53
#